data_AF-A0A7V0QFQ8-F1
#
_entry.id   AF-A0A7V0QFQ8-F1
#
_cell.length_a   1.000
_cell.length_b   1.000
_cell.length_c   1.000
_cell.angle_alpha   90.00
_cell.angle_beta   90.00
_cell.angle_gamma   90.00
#
_symmetry.space_group_name_H-M   'P 1'
#
loop_
_entity.id
_entity.type
_entity.pdbx_description
1 polymer ?
#
loop_
_entity_poly.entity_id
_entity_poly.type
_entity_poly.pdbx_seq_one_letter_code
_entity_poly.pdbx_strand_id
1 'polypeptide(L)'
;LAWVYYKMGKYEEALKKIKQALKYTPNDPIINEHLGDIYRALKRWKRALNAYKNVLNKLNPENPEKIRAKIKEVEEHIKAR
;
A
#
# COMPACT_ATOMS: atom_id res chain seq x y z
N LEU A 1 4.24 8.93 11.36
CA LEU A 1 5.53 9.26 10.67
C LEU A 1 5.59 8.75 9.23
N ALA A 2 5.25 7.49 8.92
CA ALA A 2 5.37 6.97 7.54
C ALA A 2 4.63 7.84 6.49
N TRP A 3 3.39 8.26 6.79
CA TRP A 3 2.61 9.10 5.89
C TRP A 3 3.22 10.49 5.67
N VAL A 4 3.87 11.06 6.68
CA VAL A 4 4.58 12.33 6.56
C VAL A 4 5.74 12.19 5.56
N TYR A 5 6.58 11.16 5.70
CA TYR A 5 7.65 10.89 4.74
C TYR A 5 7.11 10.64 3.33
N TYR A 6 5.98 9.93 3.20
CA TYR A 6 5.31 9.72 1.92
C TYR A 6 4.89 11.04 1.27
N LYS A 7 4.26 11.95 2.03
CA LYS A 7 3.86 13.28 1.55
C LYS A 7 5.04 14.17 1.18
N MET A 8 6.20 13.96 1.79
CA MET A 8 7.46 14.63 1.43
C MET A 8 8.17 14.01 0.21
N GLY A 9 7.60 12.99 -0.43
CA GLY A 9 8.24 12.27 -1.54
C GLY A 9 9.38 11.32 -1.10
N LYS A 10 9.62 11.18 0.20
CA LYS A 10 10.66 10.33 0.81
C LYS A 10 10.15 8.90 0.98
N TYR A 11 9.93 8.22 -0.15
CA TYR A 11 9.21 6.95 -0.17
C TYR A 11 9.98 5.77 0.46
N GLU A 12 11.32 5.75 0.40
CA GLU A 12 12.11 4.69 1.05
C GLU A 12 12.09 4.84 2.58
N GLU A 13 12.13 6.06 3.09
CA GLU A 13 11.96 6.34 4.52
C GLU A 13 10.54 6.03 4.97
N ALA A 14 9.53 6.38 4.15
CA ALA A 14 8.15 5.99 4.39
C ALA A 14 8.03 4.47 4.51
N LEU A 15 8.69 3.73 3.62
CA LEU A 15 8.69 2.27 3.65
C LEU A 15 9.35 1.70 4.92
N LYS A 16 10.49 2.26 5.34
CA LYS A 16 11.14 1.86 6.60
C LYS A 16 10.20 2.08 7.79
N LYS A 17 9.56 3.24 7.86
CA LYS A 17 8.66 3.60 8.97
C LYS A 17 7.38 2.77 8.98
N ILE A 18 6.78 2.51 7.82
CA ILE A 18 5.54 1.73 7.79
C ILE A 18 5.78 0.25 8.12
N LYS A 19 6.92 -0.31 7.71
CA LYS A 19 7.32 -1.66 8.13
C LYS A 19 7.54 -1.77 9.63
N GLN A 20 8.02 -0.71 10.28
CA GLN A 20 8.10 -0.68 11.74
C GLN A 20 6.71 -0.66 12.38
N ALA A 21 5.77 0.14 11.85
CA ALA A 21 4.39 0.17 12.34
C ALA A 21 3.70 -1.20 12.23
N LEU A 22 3.87 -1.88 11.10
CA LEU A 22 3.30 -3.22 10.86
C LEU A 22 3.79 -4.30 11.82
N LYS A 23 4.91 -4.09 12.54
CA LYS A 23 5.32 -5.02 13.60
C LYS A 23 4.38 -5.00 14.80
N TYR A 24 3.71 -3.87 15.02
CA TYR A 24 2.78 -3.68 16.13
C TYR A 24 1.32 -3.82 15.70
N THR A 25 1.00 -3.41 14.46
CA THR A 25 -0.36 -3.46 13.92
C THR A 25 -0.40 -4.18 12.55
N PRO A 26 -0.07 -5.48 12.49
CA PRO A 26 0.07 -6.21 11.23
C PRO A 26 -1.25 -6.31 10.43
N ASN A 27 -2.39 -6.29 11.12
CA ASN A 27 -3.71 -6.50 10.55
C ASN A 27 -4.52 -5.20 10.39
N ASP A 28 -3.89 -4.04 10.56
CA ASP A 28 -4.59 -2.77 10.35
C ASP A 28 -4.80 -2.53 8.84
N PRO A 29 -6.05 -2.38 8.37
CA PRO A 29 -6.35 -2.22 6.95
C PRO A 29 -5.77 -0.92 6.37
N ILE A 30 -5.75 0.16 7.14
CA ILE A 30 -5.28 1.49 6.74
C ILE A 30 -3.76 1.47 6.61
N ILE A 31 -3.05 0.87 7.56
CA ILE A 31 -1.59 0.74 7.51
C ILE A 31 -1.17 -0.14 6.33
N ASN A 32 -1.90 -1.22 6.05
CA ASN A 32 -1.62 -2.07 4.89
C ASN A 32 -2.00 -1.39 3.56
N GLU A 33 -3.04 -0.55 3.52
CA GLU A 33 -3.35 0.29 2.35
C GLU A 33 -2.18 1.26 2.08
N HIS A 34 -1.71 1.97 3.10
CA HIS A 34 -0.59 2.89 2.98
C HIS A 34 0.71 2.18 2.56
N LEU A 35 0.92 0.93 2.97
CA LEU A 35 2.05 0.13 2.49
C LEU A 35 1.96 -0.06 0.97
N GLY A 36 0.77 -0.35 0.45
CA GLY A 36 0.51 -0.44 -0.98
C GLY A 36 0.79 0.89 -1.70
N ASP A 37 0.32 2.00 -1.14
CA ASP A 37 0.56 3.35 -1.70
C ASP A 37 2.07 3.67 -1.80
N ILE A 38 2.82 3.35 -0.74
CA ILE A 38 4.27 3.53 -0.70
C ILE A 38 4.97 2.64 -1.74
N TYR A 39 4.58 1.37 -1.87
CA TYR A 39 5.14 0.50 -2.90
C TYR A 39 4.82 0.99 -4.32
N ARG A 40 3.62 1.52 -4.54
CA ARG A 40 3.23 2.11 -5.82
C ARG A 40 4.11 3.31 -6.16
N ALA A 41 4.30 4.23 -5.22
CA ALA A 41 5.17 5.40 -5.39
C ALA A 41 6.64 5.04 -5.69
N LEU A 42 7.12 3.92 -5.11
CA LEU A 42 8.44 3.36 -5.41
C LEU A 42 8.50 2.59 -6.75
N LYS A 43 7.44 2.60 -7.56
CA LYS A 43 7.29 1.81 -8.79
C LYS A 43 7.47 0.30 -8.57
N ARG A 44 7.21 -0.18 -7.34
CA ARG A 44 7.26 -1.60 -6.95
C ARG A 44 5.87 -2.23 -7.14
N TRP A 45 5.38 -2.21 -8.37
CA TRP A 45 3.98 -2.50 -8.73
C TRP A 45 3.48 -3.85 -8.20
N LYS A 46 4.24 -4.93 -8.38
CA LYS A 46 3.86 -6.27 -7.87
C LYS A 46 3.69 -6.29 -6.34
N ARG A 47 4.52 -5.55 -5.59
CA ARG A 47 4.41 -5.45 -4.13
C ARG A 47 3.22 -4.60 -3.71
N ALA A 48 2.94 -3.51 -4.45
CA ALA A 48 1.76 -2.69 -4.22
C ALA A 48 0.47 -3.51 -4.41
N LEU A 49 0.39 -4.28 -5.51
CA LEU A 49 -0.74 -5.15 -5.81
C LEU A 49 -0.99 -6.17 -4.69
N ASN A 50 0.07 -6.84 -4.22
CA ASN A 50 -0.05 -7.81 -3.14
C ASN A 50 -0.52 -7.17 -1.83
N ALA A 51 -0.03 -5.97 -1.50
CA ALA A 51 -0.47 -5.24 -0.31
C ALA A 51 -1.96 -4.90 -0.38
N TYR A 52 -2.44 -4.36 -1.51
CA TYR A 52 -3.87 -4.05 -1.68
C TYR A 52 -4.76 -5.30 -1.67
N LYS A 53 -4.35 -6.39 -2.32
CA LYS A 53 -5.09 -7.67 -2.28
C LYS A 53 -5.16 -8.22 -0.87
N ASN A 54 -4.10 -8.08 -0.07
CA ASN A 54 -4.11 -8.50 1.33
C ASN A 54 -5.15 -7.71 2.15
N VAL A 55 -5.24 -6.39 1.93
CA VAL A 55 -6.26 -5.56 2.58
C VAL A 55 -7.67 -6.08 2.30
N LEU A 56 -8.02 -6.25 1.01
CA LEU A 56 -9.35 -6.74 0.62
C LEU A 56 -9.67 -8.13 1.15
N ASN A 57 -8.70 -9.05 1.06
CA ASN A 57 -8.96 -10.46 1.33
C ASN A 57 -8.96 -10.80 2.83
N LYS A 58 -8.24 -10.02 3.65
CA LYS A 58 -7.97 -10.43 5.04
C LYS A 58 -8.34 -9.40 6.08
N LEU A 59 -8.41 -8.12 5.72
CA LEU A 59 -8.45 -7.04 6.72
C LEU A 59 -9.79 -6.31 6.77
N ASN A 60 -10.75 -6.62 5.89
CA ASN A 60 -12.09 -6.01 5.85
C ASN A 60 -12.04 -4.46 5.92
N PRO A 61 -11.52 -3.80 4.86
CA PRO A 61 -11.38 -2.35 4.85
C PRO A 61 -12.74 -1.66 4.86
N GLU A 62 -12.81 -0.50 5.49
CA GLU A 62 -14.02 0.34 5.53
C GLU A 62 -14.52 0.73 4.12
N ASN A 63 -13.58 0.96 3.19
CA ASN A 63 -13.91 1.33 1.81
C ASN A 63 -13.22 0.36 0.80
N PRO A 64 -13.81 -0.82 0.57
CA PRO A 64 -13.22 -1.82 -0.33
C PRO A 64 -13.20 -1.35 -1.79
N GLU A 65 -14.15 -0.52 -2.22
CA GLU A 65 -14.21 0.00 -3.59
C GLU A 65 -12.99 0.88 -3.92
N LYS A 66 -12.57 1.72 -2.97
CA LYS A 66 -11.33 2.49 -3.10
C LYS A 66 -10.10 1.60 -3.30
N ILE A 67 -10.02 0.48 -2.59
CA ILE A 67 -8.91 -0.47 -2.73
C ILE A 67 -8.99 -1.21 -4.07
N ARG A 68 -10.18 -1.59 -4.52
CA ARG A 68 -10.40 -2.19 -5.85
C ARG A 68 -9.94 -1.27 -6.98
N ALA A 69 -10.25 0.02 -6.89
CA ALA A 69 -9.78 1.01 -7.87
C ALA A 69 -8.25 1.07 -7.95
N LYS A 70 -7.58 1.10 -6.79
CA LYS A 70 -6.10 1.07 -6.72
C LYS A 70 -5.50 -0.22 -7.30
N ILE A 71 -6.14 -1.36 -7.06
CA ILE A 71 -5.74 -2.65 -7.65
C ILE A 71 -5.82 -2.60 -9.17
N LYS A 72 -6.95 -2.13 -9.71
CA LYS A 72 -7.15 -2.03 -11.15
C LYS A 72 -6.09 -1.16 -11.82
N GLU A 73 -5.82 0.02 -11.27
CA GLU A 73 -4.78 0.94 -11.75
C GLU A 73 -3.39 0.27 -11.80
N VAL A 74 -3.02 -0.44 -10.71
CA VAL A 74 -1.74 -1.14 -10.65
C VAL A 74 -1.68 -2.33 -11.62
N GLU A 75 -2.77 -3.08 -11.78
CA GLU A 75 -2.83 -4.20 -12.72
C GLU A 75 -2.74 -3.74 -14.18
N GLU A 76 -3.43 -2.65 -14.54
CA GLU A 76 -3.32 -2.03 -15.87
C GLU A 76 -1.89 -1.59 -16.16
N HIS A 77 -1.25 -0.91 -15.20
CA HIS A 77 0.14 -0.49 -15.36
C HIS A 77 1.10 -1.70 -15.47
N ILE A 78 0.86 -2.80 -14.76
CA ILE A 78 1.68 -4.02 -14.89
C ILE A 78 1.50 -4.65 -16.27
N LYS A 79 0.27 -4.70 -16.80
CA LYS A 79 -0.04 -5.29 -18.11
C LYS A 79 0.49 -4.46 -19.27
N ALA A 80 0.59 -3.14 -19.10
CA ALA A 80 1.09 -2.21 -20.11
C ALA A 80 2.63 -2.17 -20.22
N ARG A 81 3.36 -3.02 -19.49
CA ARG A 81 4.82 -3.13 -19.51
C ARG A 81 5.26 -4.53 -19.91
#